data_AF-A0A948DSE5-F1
#
_entry.id   AF-A0A948DSE5-F1
#
_cell.length_a   1.000
_cell.length_b   1.000
_cell.length_c   1.000
_cell.angle_alpha   90.00
_cell.angle_beta   90.00
_cell.angle_gamma   90.00
#
_symmetry.space_group_name_H-M   'P 1'
#
loop_
_entity.id
_entity.type
_entity.pdbx_description
1 polymer ?
#
loop_
_entity_poly.entity_id
_entity_poly.type
_entity_poly.pdbx_seq_one_letter_code
_entity_poly.pdbx_strand_id
1 'polypeptide(L)'
;MEEKARVLLKKNRPSHRNISKFEWWLKNIESKHSDLNYYPPDWNIRRKYITELFKSTCGLCSKTIKIGHIHHIIFLNHGGNNSLENLTFLCRDCHAKQHPHLLQNRGRALNQIKERGIAEEEYYKERQQEMIKKRHKRNQEEKKMEEMGLWIHKRYSSKETPRNENCLISDTKKRSKNKTEKRKIFK
;
A
#
# COMPACT_ATOMS: atom_id res chain seq x y z
N MET A 1 -11.17 -7.95 11.84
CA MET A 1 -10.91 -8.83 10.67
C MET A 1 -9.42 -8.97 10.34
N GLU A 2 -8.55 -8.04 10.76
CA GLU A 2 -7.10 -8.13 10.51
C GLU A 2 -6.44 -9.37 11.13
N GLU A 3 -6.79 -9.74 12.37
CA GLU A 3 -6.04 -10.79 13.08
C GLU A 3 -6.15 -12.18 12.43
N LYS A 4 -7.35 -12.57 11.98
CA LYS A 4 -7.55 -13.84 11.27
C LYS A 4 -6.76 -13.89 9.96
N ALA A 5 -6.72 -12.78 9.22
CA ALA A 5 -5.94 -12.69 7.99
C ALA A 5 -4.43 -12.80 8.27
N ARG A 6 -3.93 -12.12 9.32
CA ARG A 6 -2.52 -12.21 9.75
C ARG A 6 -2.11 -13.63 10.09
N VAL A 7 -2.92 -14.33 10.88
CA VAL A 7 -2.66 -15.72 11.28
C VAL A 7 -2.59 -16.63 10.05
N LEU A 8 -3.51 -16.48 9.10
CA LEU A 8 -3.52 -17.27 7.87
C LEU A 8 -2.28 -17.01 7.00
N LEU A 9 -1.88 -15.74 6.84
CA LEU A 9 -0.71 -15.36 6.06
C LEU A 9 0.59 -15.93 6.62
N LYS A 10 0.73 -15.92 7.95
CA LYS A 10 1.89 -16.53 8.63
C LYS A 10 1.89 -18.05 8.44
N LYS A 11 0.74 -18.70 8.62
CA LYS A 11 0.62 -20.17 8.51
C LYS A 11 0.94 -20.70 7.11
N ASN A 12 0.55 -19.96 6.08
CA ASN A 12 0.70 -20.38 4.68
C ASN A 12 2.04 -19.97 4.04
N ARG A 13 3.03 -19.55 4.84
CA ARG A 13 4.35 -19.16 4.33
C ARG A 13 5.21 -20.41 4.03
N PRO A 14 5.70 -20.59 2.79
CA PRO A 14 6.56 -21.74 2.44
C PRO A 14 7.99 -21.64 3.01
N SER A 15 8.65 -22.80 3.18
CA SER A 15 10.05 -22.89 3.62
C SER A 15 11.03 -22.77 2.44
N HIS A 16 12.10 -21.98 2.60
CA HIS A 16 13.05 -21.65 1.54
C HIS A 16 13.84 -22.85 0.97
N ARG A 17 14.02 -22.88 -0.36
CA ARG A 17 15.11 -23.63 -1.05
C ARG A 17 15.66 -22.85 -2.28
N ASN A 18 16.95 -22.48 -2.20
CA ASN A 18 18.01 -22.23 -3.24
C ASN A 18 17.86 -21.02 -4.25
N ILE A 19 18.87 -20.27 -4.77
CA ILE A 19 20.36 -20.37 -4.97
C ILE A 19 21.09 -18.97 -4.93
N SER A 20 22.38 -18.98 -4.52
CA SER A 20 23.53 -18.02 -4.56
C SER A 20 23.32 -16.50 -4.49
N LYS A 21 22.52 -15.88 -5.38
CA LYS A 21 22.34 -14.42 -5.39
C LYS A 21 21.51 -13.95 -4.19
N PHE A 22 20.47 -14.70 -3.86
CA PHE A 22 19.67 -14.39 -2.68
C PHE A 22 20.42 -14.73 -1.40
N GLU A 23 21.25 -15.77 -1.39
CA GLU A 23 22.05 -16.12 -0.22
C GLU A 23 23.02 -15.01 0.17
N TRP A 24 23.74 -14.45 -0.81
CA TRP A 24 24.58 -13.27 -0.55
C TRP A 24 23.76 -12.08 -0.04
N TRP A 25 22.62 -11.78 -0.68
CA TRP A 25 21.77 -10.67 -0.26
C TRP A 25 21.19 -10.88 1.16
N LEU A 26 20.70 -12.07 1.48
CA LEU A 26 20.23 -12.46 2.82
C LEU A 26 21.30 -12.27 3.87
N LYS A 27 22.53 -12.72 3.58
CA LYS A 27 23.65 -12.66 4.51
C LYS A 27 24.17 -11.24 4.74
N ASN A 28 24.13 -10.38 3.71
CA ASN A 28 24.89 -9.12 3.73
C ASN A 28 24.05 -7.84 3.74
N ILE A 29 22.79 -7.90 3.28
CA ILE A 29 21.98 -6.72 2.96
C ILE A 29 20.59 -6.77 3.59
N GLU A 30 19.94 -7.93 3.65
CA GLU A 30 18.53 -8.01 4.06
C GLU A 30 18.29 -7.43 5.46
N SER A 31 19.08 -7.82 6.45
CA SER A 31 18.93 -7.36 7.84
C SER A 31 19.20 -5.86 8.02
N LYS A 32 19.97 -5.23 7.14
CA LYS A 32 20.25 -3.78 7.21
C LYS A 32 19.04 -2.93 6.88
N HIS A 33 18.05 -3.50 6.20
CA HIS A 33 16.87 -2.78 5.72
C HIS A 33 15.55 -3.35 6.24
N SER A 34 15.58 -4.42 7.04
CA SER A 34 14.38 -5.09 7.56
C SER A 34 13.54 -4.16 8.43
N ASP A 35 14.17 -3.32 9.26
CA ASP A 35 13.49 -2.49 10.27
C ASP A 35 13.14 -1.08 9.80
N LEU A 36 13.43 -0.76 8.53
CA LEU A 36 13.03 0.52 7.95
C LEU A 36 11.50 0.61 7.93
N ASN A 37 10.97 1.79 8.27
CA ASN A 37 9.53 2.08 8.26
C ASN A 37 9.03 2.59 6.88
N TYR A 38 9.89 2.55 5.86
CA TYR A 38 9.61 2.93 4.47
C TYR A 38 10.14 1.85 3.52
N TYR A 39 9.79 1.92 2.24
CA TYR A 39 10.26 0.94 1.26
C TYR A 39 11.78 1.03 1.05
N PRO A 40 12.54 -0.04 1.32
CA PRO A 40 13.98 0.01 1.31
C PRO A 40 14.57 0.04 -0.11
N PRO A 41 15.84 0.46 -0.29
CA PRO A 41 16.49 0.47 -1.60
C PRO A 41 16.54 -0.92 -2.28
N ASP A 42 16.57 -1.99 -1.49
CA ASP A 42 16.58 -3.38 -1.95
C ASP A 42 15.18 -3.98 -2.19
N TRP A 43 14.11 -3.16 -2.17
CA TRP A 43 12.73 -3.63 -2.29
C TRP A 43 12.50 -4.50 -3.53
N ASN A 44 13.13 -4.19 -4.66
CA ASN A 44 13.03 -5.01 -5.87
C ASN A 44 13.61 -6.42 -5.69
N ILE A 45 14.67 -6.58 -4.90
CA ILE A 45 15.26 -7.89 -4.58
C ILE A 45 14.32 -8.64 -3.63
N ARG A 46 13.82 -7.97 -2.59
CA ARG A 46 12.81 -8.52 -1.66
C ARG A 46 11.59 -9.05 -2.41
N ARG A 47 11.08 -8.29 -3.39
CA ARG A 47 9.92 -8.71 -4.18
C ARG A 47 10.17 -9.98 -4.97
N LYS A 48 11.32 -10.06 -5.66
CA LYS A 48 11.71 -11.26 -6.42
C LYS A 48 11.84 -12.46 -5.48
N TYR A 49 12.55 -12.28 -4.38
CA TYR A 49 12.76 -13.30 -3.36
C TYR A 49 11.44 -13.84 -2.79
N ILE A 50 10.52 -12.98 -2.37
CA ILE A 50 9.21 -13.41 -1.84
C ILE A 50 8.37 -14.08 -2.92
N THR A 51 8.41 -13.60 -4.17
CA THR A 51 7.69 -14.24 -5.28
C THR A 51 8.20 -15.67 -5.51
N GLU A 52 9.52 -15.86 -5.53
CA GLU A 52 10.15 -17.18 -5.70
C GLU A 52 9.92 -18.09 -4.50
N LEU A 53 10.01 -17.56 -3.27
CA LEU A 53 9.68 -18.27 -2.03
C LEU A 53 8.29 -18.89 -2.13
N PHE A 54 7.31 -18.06 -2.51
CA PHE A 54 5.92 -18.47 -2.65
C PHE A 54 5.66 -19.27 -3.93
N LYS A 55 6.65 -19.49 -4.80
CA LYS A 55 6.49 -20.13 -6.11
C LYS A 55 5.31 -19.52 -6.89
N SER A 56 5.21 -18.19 -6.82
CA SER A 56 4.11 -17.41 -7.38
C SER A 56 2.71 -17.89 -6.96
N THR A 57 2.59 -18.47 -5.76
CA THR A 57 1.34 -19.00 -5.20
C THR A 57 0.82 -18.06 -4.11
N CYS A 58 -0.45 -17.66 -4.23
CA CYS A 58 -1.07 -16.73 -3.31
C CYS A 58 -1.11 -17.29 -1.87
N GLY A 59 -0.59 -16.56 -0.89
CA GLY A 59 -0.59 -16.97 0.52
C GLY A 59 -1.97 -17.07 1.19
N LEU A 60 -3.04 -16.54 0.57
CA LEU A 60 -4.40 -16.62 1.11
C LEU A 60 -5.28 -17.68 0.44
N CYS A 61 -5.28 -17.74 -0.89
CA CYS A 61 -6.18 -18.63 -1.64
C CYS A 61 -5.46 -19.78 -2.34
N SER A 62 -4.14 -19.88 -2.19
CA SER A 62 -3.29 -20.93 -2.76
C SER A 62 -3.34 -21.05 -4.28
N LYS A 63 -3.87 -20.04 -4.99
CA LYS A 63 -3.83 -19.99 -6.46
C LYS A 63 -2.43 -19.60 -6.94
N THR A 64 -1.87 -20.40 -7.84
CA THR A 64 -0.66 -20.04 -8.58
C THR A 64 -1.00 -19.06 -9.70
N ILE A 65 -0.29 -17.94 -9.74
CA ILE A 65 -0.56 -16.82 -10.65
C ILE A 65 0.75 -16.25 -11.20
N LYS A 66 0.74 -15.76 -12.44
CA LYS A 66 1.95 -15.18 -13.04
C LYS A 66 2.31 -13.80 -12.47
N ILE A 67 1.30 -13.00 -12.10
CA ILE A 67 1.47 -11.62 -11.64
C ILE A 67 0.72 -11.45 -10.32
N GLY A 68 1.46 -11.16 -9.27
CA GLY A 68 0.93 -10.88 -7.93
C GLY A 68 1.58 -9.67 -7.27
N HIS A 69 1.19 -9.41 -6.03
CA HIS A 69 1.64 -8.28 -5.24
C HIS A 69 2.31 -8.76 -3.95
N ILE A 70 3.38 -8.07 -3.55
CA ILE A 70 3.94 -8.25 -2.22
C ILE A 70 3.17 -7.38 -1.25
N HIS A 71 2.73 -7.99 -0.17
CA HIS A 71 1.91 -7.37 0.86
C HIS A 71 2.59 -7.51 2.22
N HIS A 72 2.52 -6.45 3.02
CA HIS A 72 2.93 -6.50 4.42
C HIS A 72 1.83 -7.16 5.26
N ILE A 73 2.16 -8.20 6.04
CA ILE A 73 1.21 -8.91 6.93
C ILE A 73 0.74 -7.97 8.05
N ILE A 74 1.68 -7.27 8.67
CA ILE A 74 1.47 -6.13 9.55
C ILE A 74 1.87 -4.89 8.76
N PHE A 75 0.94 -3.96 8.55
CA PHE A 75 1.22 -2.76 7.77
C PHE A 75 2.30 -1.89 8.41
N LEU A 76 3.11 -1.20 7.58
CA LEU A 76 4.15 -0.27 8.05
C LEU A 76 3.56 0.81 8.99
N ASN A 77 2.37 1.33 8.69
CA ASN A 77 1.69 2.31 9.54
C ASN A 77 1.13 1.74 10.85
N HIS A 78 1.07 0.41 10.98
CA HIS A 78 0.64 -0.30 12.19
C HIS A 78 1.86 -0.91 12.93
N GLY A 79 3.07 -0.41 12.68
CA GLY A 79 4.30 -0.88 13.34
C GLY A 79 4.91 -2.14 12.71
N GLY A 80 4.45 -2.54 11.53
CA GLY A 80 5.12 -3.57 10.75
C GLY A 80 6.42 -3.06 10.13
N ASN A 81 7.26 -3.99 9.69
CA ASN A 81 8.57 -3.70 9.10
C ASN A 81 8.71 -4.36 7.72
N ASN A 82 9.86 -4.22 7.07
CA ASN A 82 10.15 -4.83 5.78
C ASN A 82 10.83 -6.22 5.87
N SER A 83 10.90 -6.81 7.07
CA SER A 83 11.39 -8.17 7.26
C SER A 83 10.64 -9.14 6.36
N LEU A 84 11.36 -10.12 5.82
CA LEU A 84 10.78 -11.16 4.98
C LEU A 84 9.65 -11.93 5.67
N GLU A 85 9.66 -11.98 7.01
CA GLU A 85 8.60 -12.60 7.81
C GLU A 85 7.30 -11.82 7.82
N ASN A 86 7.40 -10.52 7.58
CA ASN A 86 6.26 -9.63 7.48
C ASN A 86 5.77 -9.48 6.04
N LEU A 87 6.32 -10.23 5.08
CA LEU A 87 5.95 -10.13 3.67
C LEU A 87 5.26 -11.41 3.16
N THR A 88 4.27 -11.23 2.30
CA THR A 88 3.54 -12.32 1.66
C THR A 88 3.25 -12.00 0.19
N PHE A 89 3.11 -13.02 -0.65
CA PHE A 89 2.71 -12.90 -2.05
C PHE A 89 1.21 -13.14 -2.22
N LEU A 90 0.47 -12.17 -2.76
CA LEU A 90 -0.98 -12.24 -2.95
C LEU A 90 -1.40 -12.01 -4.40
N CYS A 91 -2.47 -12.70 -4.81
CA CYS A 91 -3.17 -12.35 -6.04
C CYS A 91 -3.88 -11.00 -5.92
N ARG A 92 -4.19 -10.39 -7.06
CA ARG A 92 -4.87 -9.08 -7.13
C ARG A 92 -6.12 -9.03 -6.24
N ASP A 93 -6.95 -10.06 -6.29
CA ASP A 93 -8.21 -10.09 -5.54
C ASP A 93 -7.99 -10.20 -4.04
N CYS A 94 -7.08 -11.09 -3.62
CA CYS A 94 -6.74 -11.26 -2.21
C CYS A 94 -6.04 -10.02 -1.65
N HIS A 95 -5.18 -9.38 -2.45
CA HIS A 95 -4.52 -8.12 -2.10
C HIS A 95 -5.52 -6.98 -1.93
N ALA A 96 -6.46 -6.83 -2.87
CA ALA A 96 -7.49 -5.79 -2.79
C ALA A 96 -8.39 -5.97 -1.56
N LYS A 97 -8.71 -7.20 -1.15
CA LYS A 97 -9.46 -7.47 0.08
C LYS A 97 -8.75 -7.01 1.36
N GLN A 98 -7.41 -6.94 1.36
CA GLN A 98 -6.66 -6.40 2.49
C GLN A 98 -6.63 -4.86 2.53
N HIS A 99 -6.99 -4.22 1.42
CA HIS A 99 -7.03 -2.77 1.27
C HIS A 99 -8.43 -2.33 0.85
N PRO A 100 -9.39 -2.20 1.78
CA PRO A 100 -10.79 -1.87 1.44
C PRO A 100 -10.94 -0.62 0.57
N HIS A 101 -10.04 0.36 0.70
CA HIS A 101 -10.00 1.54 -0.16
C HIS A 101 -9.73 1.21 -1.64
N LEU A 102 -8.99 0.14 -1.95
CA LEU A 102 -8.80 -0.34 -3.33
C LEU A 102 -10.09 -0.94 -3.91
N LEU A 103 -10.89 -1.62 -3.08
CA LEU A 103 -12.20 -2.14 -3.49
C LEU A 103 -13.19 -0.99 -3.73
N GLN A 104 -13.20 0.02 -2.85
CA GLN A 104 -14.02 1.23 -3.04
C GLN A 104 -13.62 1.98 -4.31
N ASN A 105 -12.32 2.16 -4.55
CA ASN A 105 -11.82 2.80 -5.77
C ASN A 105 -12.18 2.01 -7.03
N ARG A 106 -12.20 0.67 -6.95
CA ARG A 106 -12.69 -0.19 -8.04
C ARG A 106 -14.20 -0.01 -8.25
N GLY A 107 -14.99 0.01 -7.17
CA GLY A 107 -16.44 0.26 -7.27
C GLY A 107 -16.75 1.61 -7.92
N ARG A 108 -16.06 2.68 -7.51
CA ARG A 108 -16.18 4.01 -8.14
C ARG A 108 -15.79 3.98 -9.62
N ALA A 109 -14.73 3.28 -9.98
CA ALA A 109 -14.32 3.13 -11.37
C ALA A 109 -15.38 2.39 -12.21
N LEU A 110 -15.91 1.28 -11.70
CA LEU A 110 -16.97 0.51 -12.37
C LEU A 110 -18.26 1.33 -12.54
N ASN A 111 -18.62 2.14 -11.54
CA ASN A 111 -19.77 3.05 -11.65
C ASN A 111 -19.53 4.10 -12.75
N GLN A 112 -18.35 4.73 -12.82
CA GLN A 112 -18.02 5.68 -13.89
C GLN A 112 -18.02 5.05 -15.27
N ILE A 113 -17.50 3.82 -15.40
CA ILE A 113 -17.54 3.05 -16.67
C ILE A 113 -18.99 2.86 -17.10
N LYS A 114 -19.85 2.43 -16.16
CA LYS A 114 -21.28 2.22 -16.41
C LYS A 114 -22.01 3.51 -16.77
N GLU A 115 -21.77 4.60 -16.04
CA GLU A 115 -22.37 5.92 -16.28
C GLU A 115 -21.93 6.53 -17.61
N ARG A 116 -20.67 6.33 -18.00
CA ARG A 116 -20.10 6.84 -19.26
C ARG A 116 -20.41 5.94 -20.46
N GLY A 117 -20.88 4.71 -20.24
CA GLY A 117 -21.16 3.76 -21.31
C GLY A 117 -19.92 3.33 -22.11
N ILE A 118 -18.74 3.36 -21.51
CA ILE A 118 -17.47 3.02 -22.17
C ILE A 118 -16.98 1.62 -21.79
N ALA A 119 -16.05 1.04 -22.56
CA ALA A 119 -15.45 -0.23 -22.21
C ALA A 119 -14.50 -0.11 -21.00
N GLU A 120 -14.42 -1.14 -20.15
CA GLU A 120 -13.52 -1.15 -18.98
C GLU A 120 -12.05 -0.94 -19.40
N GLU A 121 -11.64 -1.51 -20.53
CA GLU A 121 -10.29 -1.33 -21.08
C GLU A 121 -9.99 0.12 -21.48
N GLU A 122 -10.96 0.78 -22.11
CA GLU A 122 -10.85 2.18 -22.54
C GLU A 122 -10.71 3.13 -21.33
N TYR A 123 -11.55 2.94 -20.31
CA TYR A 123 -11.46 3.69 -19.06
C TYR A 123 -10.08 3.57 -18.40
N TYR A 124 -9.53 2.36 -18.31
CA TYR A 124 -8.21 2.18 -17.71
C TYR A 124 -7.09 2.78 -18.57
N LYS A 125 -7.20 2.72 -19.90
CA LYS A 125 -6.24 3.37 -20.81
C LYS A 125 -6.21 4.89 -20.61
N GLU A 126 -7.39 5.54 -20.58
CA GLU A 126 -7.50 6.97 -20.31
C GLU A 126 -6.88 7.36 -18.96
N ARG A 127 -7.23 6.62 -17.91
CA ARG A 127 -6.73 6.89 -16.54
C ARG A 127 -5.20 6.75 -16.46
N GLN A 128 -4.61 5.78 -17.15
CA GLN A 128 -3.15 5.63 -17.20
C GLN A 128 -2.49 6.82 -17.90
N GLN A 129 -3.04 7.25 -19.03
CA GLN A 129 -2.54 8.44 -19.75
C GLN A 129 -2.64 9.70 -18.88
N GLU A 130 -3.73 9.87 -18.13
CA GLU A 130 -3.91 10.99 -17.22
C GLU A 130 -2.88 10.98 -16.08
N MET A 131 -2.60 9.82 -15.47
CA MET A 131 -1.56 9.68 -14.45
C MET A 131 -0.17 10.01 -14.98
N ILE A 132 0.17 9.56 -16.19
CA ILE A 132 1.43 9.87 -16.87
C ILE A 132 1.54 11.38 -17.09
N LYS A 133 0.51 12.02 -17.64
CA LYS A 133 0.45 13.48 -17.85
C LYS A 133 0.66 14.25 -16.54
N LYS A 134 -0.02 13.85 -15.45
CA LYS A 134 0.13 14.45 -14.12
C LYS A 134 1.55 14.30 -13.56
N ARG A 135 2.20 13.16 -13.77
CA ARG A 135 3.59 12.93 -13.37
C ARG A 135 4.55 13.82 -14.16
N HIS A 136 4.40 13.92 -15.48
CA HIS A 136 5.21 14.82 -16.30
C HIS A 136 5.06 16.28 -15.87
N LYS A 137 3.84 16.76 -15.64
CA LYS A 137 3.58 18.11 -15.14
C LYS A 137 4.29 18.37 -13.81
N ARG A 138 4.19 17.44 -12.85
CA ARG A 138 4.86 17.56 -11.54
C ARG A 138 6.38 17.61 -11.68
N ASN A 139 6.96 16.76 -12.52
CA ASN A 139 8.40 16.78 -12.79
C ASN A 139 8.84 18.11 -13.43
N GLN A 140 8.04 18.68 -14.33
CA GLN A 140 8.31 20.01 -14.91
C GLN A 140 8.21 21.12 -13.86
N GLU A 141 7.23 21.07 -12.98
CA GLU A 141 7.08 22.01 -11.86
C GLU A 141 8.25 21.90 -10.87
N GLU A 142 8.67 20.68 -10.52
CA GLU A 142 9.86 20.44 -9.69
C GLU A 142 11.12 21.01 -10.34
N LYS A 143 11.34 20.77 -11.64
CA LYS A 143 12.47 21.32 -12.39
C LYS A 143 12.44 22.86 -12.43
N LYS A 144 11.27 23.46 -12.64
CA LYS A 144 11.11 24.92 -12.59
C LYS A 144 11.43 25.48 -11.21
N MET A 145 10.97 24.83 -10.14
CA MET A 145 11.28 25.25 -8.77
C MET A 145 12.78 25.12 -8.46
N GLU A 146 13.44 24.10 -9.01
CA GLU A 146 14.89 23.89 -8.90
C GLU A 146 15.67 24.97 -9.65
N GLU A 147 15.29 25.27 -10.89
CA GLU A 147 15.84 26.38 -11.69
C GLU A 147 15.65 27.75 -11.04
N MET A 148 14.52 27.96 -10.35
CA MET A 148 14.23 29.18 -9.59
C MET A 148 14.94 29.24 -8.22
N GLY A 149 15.73 28.22 -7.85
CA GLY A 149 16.39 28.15 -6.54
C GLY A 149 15.44 28.01 -5.35
N LEU A 150 14.18 27.67 -5.59
CA LEU A 150 13.11 27.56 -4.58
C LEU A 150 12.88 26.10 -4.13
N TRP A 151 13.61 25.14 -4.71
CA TRP A 151 13.41 23.73 -4.42
C TRP A 151 14.09 23.30 -3.12
N ILE A 152 13.31 23.27 -2.06
CA ILE A 152 13.70 22.64 -0.79
C ILE A 152 13.53 21.13 -0.95
N HIS A 153 14.63 20.37 -0.88
CA HIS A 153 14.60 18.90 -0.86
C HIS A 153 13.60 18.42 0.21
N LYS A 154 12.41 17.99 -0.21
CA LYS A 154 11.40 17.39 0.68
C LYS A 154 11.91 16.12 1.39
N ARG A 155 13.06 15.60 0.96
CA ARG A 155 13.77 14.47 1.56
C ARG A 155 14.54 14.83 2.86
N TYR A 156 14.72 16.13 3.18
CA TYR A 156 15.35 16.60 4.43
C TYR A 156 14.44 17.39 5.39
N SER A 157 13.19 17.68 5.03
CA SER A 157 12.20 18.19 5.99
C SER A 157 11.46 17.03 6.67
N SER A 158 12.19 16.27 7.49
CA SER A 158 11.61 15.21 8.35
C SER A 158 11.05 15.76 9.67
N LYS A 159 10.93 17.08 9.82
CA LYS A 159 10.38 17.66 11.07
C LYS A 159 8.95 18.16 10.96
N GLU A 160 8.45 18.59 9.81
CA GLU A 160 7.08 19.15 9.73
C GLU A 160 6.43 18.95 8.35
N THR A 161 5.98 17.74 8.02
CA THR A 161 4.94 17.60 6.98
C THR A 161 3.66 17.08 7.61
N PRO A 162 2.53 17.82 7.52
CA PRO A 162 1.24 17.32 7.95
C PRO A 162 0.92 16.04 7.18
N ARG A 163 0.56 15.03 7.95
CA ARG A 163 -0.05 13.75 7.56
C ARG A 163 -0.98 13.97 6.35
N ASN A 164 -0.83 13.19 5.29
CA ASN A 164 -1.79 13.21 4.18
C ASN A 164 -3.13 12.67 4.68
N GLU A 165 -4.02 13.57 5.10
CA GLU A 165 -5.34 13.31 5.66
C GLU A 165 -6.36 12.76 4.64
N ASN A 166 -5.98 12.53 3.38
CA ASN A 166 -6.88 11.94 2.38
C ASN A 166 -7.09 10.42 2.49
N CYS A 167 -6.73 9.83 3.64
CA CYS A 167 -7.23 8.52 4.07
C CYS A 167 -8.34 8.63 5.15
N LEU A 168 -8.84 9.84 5.43
CA LEU A 168 -9.85 10.13 6.45
C LEU A 168 -11.04 10.94 5.89
N ILE A 169 -11.76 10.44 4.88
CA ILE A 169 -13.12 10.96 4.61
C ILE A 169 -14.06 9.84 4.20
N SER A 170 -14.59 9.13 5.19
CA SER A 170 -16.04 8.89 5.35
C SER A 170 -16.26 8.38 6.76
N ASP A 171 -17.32 8.88 7.40
CA ASP A 171 -17.89 8.39 8.66
C ASP A 171 -17.41 9.06 9.96
N THR A 172 -17.73 10.34 10.12
CA THR A 172 -18.37 10.85 11.35
C THR A 172 -18.95 12.26 11.13
N LYS A 173 -20.10 12.38 10.45
CA LYS A 173 -21.02 13.51 10.65
C LYS A 173 -22.47 13.04 10.55
N LYS A 174 -22.94 12.38 11.62
CA LYS A 174 -24.37 12.39 12.01
C LYS A 174 -24.56 11.83 13.43
N ARG A 175 -24.20 12.60 14.46
CA ARG A 175 -25.04 12.80 15.66
C ARG A 175 -24.41 13.81 16.62
N SER A 176 -25.28 14.53 17.31
CA SER A 176 -25.03 15.55 18.34
C SER A 176 -24.90 16.99 17.84
N LYS A 177 -26.04 17.55 17.44
CA LYS A 177 -26.39 18.89 17.87
C LYS A 177 -27.54 18.78 18.89
N ASN A 178 -27.34 19.47 20.01
CA ASN A 178 -28.34 19.99 20.95
C ASN A 178 -29.02 19.01 21.92
N LYS A 179 -28.54 19.01 23.18
CA LYS A 179 -29.30 19.59 24.32
C LYS A 179 -28.42 19.66 25.57
N THR A 180 -27.83 20.82 25.78
CA THR A 180 -27.68 21.42 27.11
C THR A 180 -29.07 21.58 27.70
N GLU A 181 -29.36 20.96 28.85
CA GLU A 181 -30.05 21.60 29.98
C GLU A 181 -30.31 20.64 31.15
N LYS A 182 -30.15 21.22 32.36
CA LYS A 182 -30.67 20.80 33.67
C LYS A 182 -29.84 19.81 34.48
N ARG A 183 -28.86 20.40 35.18
CA ARG A 183 -28.54 20.06 36.58
C ARG A 183 -29.84 20.16 37.43
N LYS A 184 -30.19 19.08 38.10
CA LYS A 184 -30.97 19.00 39.35
C LYS A 184 -30.22 17.96 40.20
N ILE A 185 -29.46 18.34 41.23
CA ILE A 185 -29.88 18.46 42.63
C ILE A 185 -30.89 17.38 43.01
N PHE A 186 -30.43 16.38 43.78
CA PHE A 186 -31.09 15.84 44.98
C PHE A 186 -30.13 14.86 45.68
N LYS A 187 -29.60 15.27 46.82
CA LYS A 187 -29.65 14.48 48.06
C LYS A 187 -30.58 15.23 48.98
#